data_AF-A0A933LZ40-F1
#
_entry.id   AF-A0A933LZ40-F1
#
_cell.length_a   1.000
_cell.length_b   1.000
_cell.length_c   1.000
_cell.angle_alpha   90.00
_cell.angle_beta   90.00
_cell.angle_gamma   90.00
#
_symmetry.space_group_name_H-M   'P 1'
#
loop_
_entity.id
_entity.type
_entity.pdbx_description
1 polymer ?
#
loop_
_entity_poly.entity_id
_entity_poly.type
_entity_poly.pdbx_seq_one_letter_code
_entity_poly.pdbx_strand_id
1 'polypeptide(L)'
;MRPCDVFLQQRRILLGECGYEADSTQVELNSKGWFVFYHYTHEQNLNKISDTGGLYARLPVVNAKHIPELNGCCLIEGLLQPLPIWITANKYFSDFCFEMVLNYVGDFLLRITIPPDFPGVYVADMAHNFDCKHQQRRGHSVLNLGYDCLTGKEVTMAEANSYIPIGEYRGGHILPNVKATRCGEGIVIPNQYISVCETQPLRER
;
A
#
# COMPACT_ATOMS: atom_id res chain seq x y z
N MET A 1 10.44 -24.78 10.16
CA MET A 1 10.59 -23.43 9.56
C MET A 1 9.26 -22.73 9.70
N ARG A 2 9.23 -21.50 10.18
CA ARG A 2 7.98 -20.72 10.29
C ARG A 2 7.57 -20.26 8.89
N PRO A 3 6.26 -20.14 8.58
CA PRO A 3 5.82 -19.60 7.29
C PRO A 3 6.43 -18.23 6.97
N CYS A 4 6.59 -17.37 7.99
CA CYS A 4 7.21 -16.06 7.85
C CYS A 4 8.66 -16.10 7.33
N ASP A 5 9.42 -17.15 7.61
CA ASP A 5 10.85 -17.21 7.28
C ASP A 5 11.09 -17.07 5.76
N VAL A 6 10.17 -17.56 4.93
CA VAL A 6 10.20 -17.39 3.46
C VAL A 6 10.13 -15.91 3.08
N PHE A 7 9.14 -15.19 3.60
CA PHE A 7 8.91 -13.78 3.28
C PHE A 7 9.96 -12.85 3.89
N LEU A 8 10.64 -13.28 4.96
CA LEU A 8 11.75 -12.53 5.56
C LEU A 8 13.05 -12.68 4.75
N GLN A 9 13.25 -13.81 4.09
CA GLN A 9 14.51 -14.13 3.41
C GLN A 9 14.47 -13.90 1.89
N GLN A 10 13.29 -13.96 1.28
CA GLN A 10 13.14 -13.93 -0.17
C GLN A 10 12.28 -12.73 -0.60
N ARG A 11 12.78 -12.00 -1.60
CA ARG A 11 12.04 -10.91 -2.24
C ARG A 11 11.05 -11.46 -3.26
N ARG A 12 9.94 -10.75 -3.43
CA ARG A 12 8.90 -10.97 -4.46
C ARG A 12 8.20 -12.33 -4.39
N ILE A 13 8.31 -13.04 -3.27
CA ILE A 13 7.43 -14.19 -3.00
C ILE A 13 6.08 -13.66 -2.57
N LEU A 14 5.05 -14.10 -3.29
CA LEU A 14 3.69 -13.64 -3.09
C LEU A 14 2.95 -14.54 -2.10
N LEU A 15 2.09 -13.95 -1.27
CA LEU A 15 1.19 -14.76 -0.43
C LEU A 15 0.28 -15.66 -1.31
N GLY A 16 -0.12 -15.19 -2.50
CA GLY A 16 -0.88 -16.01 -3.46
C GLY A 16 -0.16 -17.30 -3.89
N GLU A 17 1.17 -17.27 -4.02
CA GLU A 17 1.99 -18.44 -4.39
C GLU A 17 2.11 -19.45 -3.24
N CYS A 18 1.83 -19.01 -2.01
CA CYS A 18 1.88 -19.79 -0.79
C CYS A 18 0.52 -20.39 -0.39
N GLY A 19 -0.46 -20.40 -1.29
CA GLY A 19 -1.78 -21.02 -1.09
C GLY A 19 -2.83 -20.11 -0.46
N TYR A 20 -2.55 -18.82 -0.31
CA TYR A 20 -3.56 -17.82 0.07
C TYR A 20 -4.31 -17.31 -1.17
N GLU A 21 -5.56 -16.91 -1.02
CA GLU A 21 -6.34 -16.30 -2.10
C GLU A 21 -6.00 -14.83 -2.18
N ALA A 22 -5.30 -14.48 -3.25
CA ALA A 22 -4.93 -13.12 -3.54
C ALA A 22 -6.13 -12.29 -4.03
N ASP A 23 -6.05 -10.99 -3.83
CA ASP A 23 -6.91 -10.03 -4.51
C ASP A 23 -6.58 -10.06 -6.02
N SER A 24 -7.63 -10.01 -6.85
CA SER A 24 -7.52 -10.11 -8.30
C SER A 24 -7.24 -8.77 -8.99
N THR A 25 -7.21 -7.67 -8.23
CA THR A 25 -7.03 -6.31 -8.74
C THR A 25 -5.72 -6.18 -9.49
N GLN A 26 -5.83 -5.68 -10.71
CA GLN A 26 -4.71 -5.32 -11.55
C GLN A 26 -4.49 -3.81 -11.50
N VAL A 27 -3.32 -3.37 -11.97
CA VAL A 27 -3.06 -1.94 -12.14
C VAL A 27 -3.95 -1.37 -13.24
N GLU A 28 -4.68 -0.30 -12.94
CA GLU A 28 -5.46 0.43 -13.93
C GLU A 28 -4.54 1.24 -14.86
N LEU A 29 -4.81 1.18 -16.17
CA LEU A 29 -4.21 2.02 -17.19
C LEU A 29 -5.28 2.89 -17.83
N ASN A 30 -5.02 4.19 -17.98
CA ASN A 30 -5.90 5.06 -18.75
C ASN A 30 -5.75 4.83 -20.28
N SER A 31 -6.50 5.56 -21.09
CA SER A 31 -6.44 5.47 -22.56
C SER A 31 -5.08 5.82 -23.18
N LYS A 32 -4.19 6.46 -22.43
CA LYS A 32 -2.80 6.78 -22.84
C LYS A 32 -1.78 5.75 -22.31
N GLY A 33 -2.21 4.69 -21.64
CA GLY A 33 -1.33 3.72 -20.99
C GLY A 33 -0.63 4.26 -19.74
N TRP A 34 -1.16 5.29 -19.10
CA TRP A 34 -0.63 5.82 -17.84
C TRP A 34 -1.22 5.06 -16.66
N PHE A 35 -0.41 4.81 -15.64
CA PHE A 35 -0.85 4.15 -14.42
C PHE A 35 -1.80 5.05 -13.64
N VAL A 36 -2.83 4.44 -13.08
CA VAL A 36 -3.82 5.09 -12.22
C VAL A 36 -3.83 4.42 -10.87
N PHE A 37 -3.78 5.23 -9.82
CA PHE A 37 -3.98 4.78 -8.46
C PHE A 37 -4.61 5.89 -7.62
N TYR A 38 -5.00 5.56 -6.40
CA TYR A 38 -5.86 6.39 -5.57
C TYR A 38 -5.20 6.69 -4.22
N HIS A 39 -5.40 7.89 -3.70
CA HIS A 39 -4.86 8.28 -2.39
C HIS A 39 -5.95 8.94 -1.56
N TYR A 40 -6.24 8.34 -0.40
CA TYR A 40 -7.09 8.97 0.59
C TYR A 40 -6.30 10.00 1.39
N THR A 41 -6.96 11.09 1.72
CA THR A 41 -6.46 12.13 2.62
C THR A 41 -7.62 12.76 3.38
N HIS A 42 -7.31 13.62 4.34
CA HIS A 42 -8.31 14.49 4.96
C HIS A 42 -8.50 15.74 4.10
N GLU A 43 -9.74 16.22 3.99
CA GLU A 43 -10.09 17.42 3.21
C GLU A 43 -9.27 18.66 3.60
N GLN A 44 -8.99 18.85 4.89
CA GLN A 44 -8.13 19.93 5.39
C GLN A 44 -6.69 19.90 4.83
N ASN A 45 -6.23 18.77 4.29
CA ASN A 45 -4.92 18.65 3.66
C ASN A 45 -4.91 19.05 2.18
N LEU A 46 -6.06 19.27 1.54
CA LEU A 46 -6.13 19.57 0.10
C LEU A 46 -5.37 20.85 -0.25
N ASN A 47 -5.60 21.92 0.52
CA ASN A 47 -4.87 23.18 0.35
C ASN A 47 -3.38 22.96 0.53
N LYS A 48 -2.97 22.21 1.56
CA LYS A 48 -1.56 21.89 1.79
C LYS A 48 -0.94 21.12 0.61
N ILE A 49 -1.63 20.14 0.05
CA ILE A 49 -1.15 19.38 -1.12
C ILE A 49 -0.94 20.33 -2.30
N SER A 50 -1.93 21.19 -2.57
CA SER A 50 -1.84 22.21 -3.61
C SER A 50 -0.67 23.17 -3.36
N ASP A 51 -0.60 23.78 -2.19
CA ASP A 51 0.38 24.83 -1.82
C ASP A 51 1.82 24.31 -1.78
N THR A 52 2.02 23.05 -1.38
CA THR A 52 3.35 22.42 -1.33
C THR A 52 3.81 21.83 -2.66
N GLY A 53 2.92 21.80 -3.67
CA GLY A 53 3.25 21.34 -5.02
C GLY A 53 2.99 19.85 -5.27
N GLY A 54 2.39 19.11 -4.33
CA GLY A 54 2.06 17.70 -4.51
C GLY A 54 1.90 16.89 -3.22
N LEU A 55 1.83 15.56 -3.38
CA LEU A 55 1.85 14.64 -2.25
C LEU A 55 3.26 14.55 -1.68
N TYR A 56 3.37 14.82 -0.38
CA TYR A 56 4.64 14.85 0.34
C TYR A 56 4.92 13.51 1.01
N ALA A 57 5.98 12.81 0.58
CA ALA A 57 6.50 11.62 1.21
C ALA A 57 7.26 11.99 2.50
N ARG A 58 6.82 11.41 3.61
CA ARG A 58 7.44 11.57 4.95
C ARG A 58 7.53 10.26 5.74
N LEU A 59 6.84 9.22 5.28
CA LEU A 59 6.86 7.93 5.96
C LEU A 59 8.13 7.19 5.50
N PRO A 60 9.08 6.87 6.38
CA PRO A 60 10.30 6.19 5.96
C PRO A 60 9.95 4.78 5.45
N VAL A 61 10.63 4.33 4.39
CA VAL A 61 10.64 2.92 4.00
C VAL A 61 11.49 2.18 5.03
N VAL A 62 10.85 1.68 6.09
CA VAL A 62 11.53 0.98 7.18
C VAL A 62 12.13 -0.33 6.66
N ASN A 63 13.30 -0.71 7.18
CA ASN A 63 14.02 -1.95 6.81
C ASN A 63 14.45 -2.05 5.34
N ALA A 64 14.69 -0.93 4.67
CA ALA A 64 15.24 -0.87 3.31
C ALA A 64 16.65 -1.51 3.15
N LYS A 65 17.28 -2.03 4.21
CA LYS A 65 18.53 -2.80 4.10
C LYS A 65 18.41 -4.01 3.16
N HIS A 66 17.21 -4.58 3.04
CA HIS A 66 16.93 -5.73 2.17
C HIS A 66 16.44 -5.30 0.76
N ILE A 67 16.24 -4.00 0.56
CA ILE A 67 15.86 -3.39 -0.71
C ILE A 67 16.75 -2.17 -0.91
N PRO A 68 18.02 -2.40 -1.27
CA PRO A 68 19.03 -1.34 -1.25
C PRO A 68 18.63 -0.10 -2.05
N GLU A 69 17.86 -0.29 -3.13
CA GLU A 69 17.33 0.78 -3.97
C GLU A 69 16.34 1.72 -3.26
N LEU A 70 15.76 1.31 -2.13
CA LEU A 70 14.85 2.11 -1.30
C LEU A 70 15.50 2.64 -0.02
N ASN A 71 16.81 2.43 0.17
CA ASN A 71 17.48 2.90 1.37
C ASN A 71 17.43 4.44 1.48
N GLY A 72 17.01 4.94 2.65
CA GLY A 72 16.80 6.37 2.88
C GLY A 72 15.60 6.97 2.15
N CYS A 73 14.74 6.15 1.53
CA CYS A 73 13.53 6.64 0.90
C CYS A 73 12.40 6.88 1.90
N CYS A 74 11.56 7.85 1.57
CA CYS A 74 10.24 8.05 2.17
C CYS A 74 9.16 7.70 1.15
N LEU A 75 7.94 7.47 1.64
CA LEU A 75 6.81 7.06 0.83
C LEU A 75 5.52 7.81 1.16
N ILE A 76 4.59 7.75 0.21
CA ILE A 76 3.15 7.83 0.44
C ILE A 76 2.51 6.51 0.03
N GLU A 77 1.37 6.20 0.63
CA GLU A 77 0.60 5.01 0.34
C GLU A 77 -0.60 5.35 -0.53
N GLY A 78 -0.99 4.44 -1.41
CA GLY A 78 -2.19 4.54 -2.24
C GLY A 78 -2.85 3.19 -2.44
N LEU A 79 -3.92 3.18 -3.22
CA LEU A 79 -4.77 2.02 -3.50
C LEU A 79 -4.88 1.83 -5.01
N LEU A 80 -5.00 0.58 -5.46
CA LEU A 80 -5.18 0.26 -6.88
C LEU A 80 -6.61 0.54 -7.39
N GLN A 81 -7.58 0.68 -6.47
CA GLN A 81 -8.97 0.99 -6.77
C GLN A 81 -9.47 2.09 -5.82
N PRO A 82 -10.54 2.83 -6.19
CA PRO A 82 -11.14 3.85 -5.32
C PRO A 82 -11.55 3.30 -3.95
N LEU A 83 -12.15 2.10 -3.95
CA LEU A 83 -12.53 1.37 -2.75
C LEU A 83 -12.34 -0.13 -3.00
N PRO A 84 -11.11 -0.66 -2.78
CA PRO A 84 -10.81 -2.06 -3.00
C PRO A 84 -11.72 -3.00 -2.20
N ILE A 85 -12.04 -4.16 -2.77
CA ILE A 85 -12.81 -5.21 -2.09
C ILE A 85 -12.13 -5.60 -0.78
N TRP A 86 -10.80 -5.65 -0.76
CA TRP A 86 -10.08 -6.01 0.45
C TRP A 86 -10.25 -5.00 1.61
N ILE A 87 -10.67 -3.77 1.33
CA ILE A 87 -11.03 -2.82 2.40
C ILE A 87 -12.41 -3.16 2.99
N THR A 88 -13.35 -3.62 2.17
CA THR A 88 -14.77 -3.70 2.55
C THR A 88 -15.29 -5.11 2.83
N ALA A 89 -14.66 -6.13 2.26
CA ALA A 89 -15.15 -7.51 2.29
C ALA A 89 -13.99 -8.53 2.14
N ASN A 90 -12.83 -8.26 2.74
CA ASN A 90 -11.73 -9.23 2.69
C ASN A 90 -12.07 -10.50 3.49
N LYS A 91 -11.92 -11.67 2.86
CA LYS A 91 -12.25 -12.95 3.51
C LYS A 91 -11.38 -13.31 4.72
N TYR A 92 -10.17 -12.77 4.79
CA TYR A 92 -9.25 -12.99 5.91
C TYR A 92 -9.57 -11.99 7.02
N PHE A 93 -9.54 -10.70 6.69
CA PHE A 93 -9.57 -9.64 7.70
C PHE A 93 -10.97 -9.12 8.03
N SER A 94 -12.02 -9.61 7.37
CA SER A 94 -13.41 -9.21 7.61
C SER A 94 -13.55 -7.67 7.58
N ASP A 95 -14.10 -7.08 8.64
CA ASP A 95 -14.29 -5.63 8.83
C ASP A 95 -13.03 -4.90 9.32
N PHE A 96 -11.98 -5.61 9.75
CA PHE A 96 -10.79 -5.00 10.34
C PHE A 96 -10.07 -4.05 9.38
N CYS A 97 -10.04 -4.38 8.08
CA CYS A 97 -9.49 -3.51 7.05
C CYS A 97 -10.22 -2.17 6.98
N PHE A 98 -11.55 -2.21 7.03
CA PHE A 98 -12.39 -1.03 7.01
C PHE A 98 -12.16 -0.13 8.24
N GLU A 99 -12.17 -0.73 9.44
CA GLU A 99 -11.90 -0.03 10.71
C GLU A 99 -10.55 0.70 10.70
N MET A 100 -9.51 0.05 10.18
CA MET A 100 -8.17 0.61 10.11
C MET A 100 -8.02 1.70 9.05
N VAL A 101 -8.78 1.68 7.96
CA VAL A 101 -8.67 2.72 6.93
C VAL A 101 -9.36 4.01 7.38
N LEU A 102 -10.59 3.92 7.91
CA LEU A 102 -11.36 5.08 8.36
C LEU A 102 -10.65 5.90 9.44
N ASN A 103 -9.99 5.24 10.38
CA ASN A 103 -9.41 5.91 11.54
C ASN A 103 -8.07 6.62 11.24
N TYR A 104 -7.40 6.31 10.13
CA TYR A 104 -5.98 6.67 9.97
C TYR A 104 -5.61 7.42 8.68
N VAL A 105 -6.45 7.41 7.64
CA VAL A 105 -6.06 7.92 6.31
C VAL A 105 -6.88 9.15 5.87
N GLY A 106 -8.17 9.17 6.22
CA GLY A 106 -9.12 10.19 5.79
C GLY A 106 -10.14 9.65 4.79
N ASP A 107 -11.07 10.51 4.38
CA ASP A 107 -12.27 10.16 3.61
C ASP A 107 -12.31 10.82 2.22
N PHE A 108 -11.38 11.73 1.93
CA PHE A 108 -11.30 12.46 0.67
C PHE A 108 -10.37 11.75 -0.30
N LEU A 109 -10.88 11.36 -1.46
CA LEU A 109 -10.18 10.54 -2.44
C LEU A 109 -9.62 11.37 -3.58
N LEU A 110 -8.31 11.21 -3.80
CA LEU A 110 -7.57 11.75 -4.93
C LEU A 110 -7.28 10.64 -5.95
N ARG A 111 -7.41 10.97 -7.24
CA ARG A 111 -6.98 10.15 -8.36
C ARG A 111 -5.60 10.62 -8.83
N ILE A 112 -4.66 9.71 -8.89
CA ILE A 112 -3.30 9.95 -9.34
C ILE A 112 -3.13 9.27 -10.69
N THR A 113 -2.57 9.99 -11.66
CA THR A 113 -2.34 9.47 -13.01
C THR A 113 -0.96 9.85 -13.47
N ILE A 114 -0.08 8.86 -13.58
CA ILE A 114 1.35 9.04 -13.80
C ILE A 114 1.81 8.26 -15.03
N PRO A 115 2.82 8.76 -15.78
CA PRO A 115 3.32 8.08 -16.96
C PRO A 115 3.96 6.73 -16.60
N PRO A 116 4.08 5.80 -17.56
CA PRO A 116 4.55 4.43 -17.30
C PRO A 116 6.02 4.34 -16.85
N ASP A 117 6.81 5.39 -17.11
CA ASP A 117 8.22 5.52 -16.72
C ASP A 117 8.40 6.32 -15.42
N PHE A 118 7.30 6.68 -14.72
CA PHE A 118 7.39 7.40 -13.46
C PHE A 118 8.13 6.56 -12.41
N PRO A 119 9.22 7.08 -11.83
CA PRO A 119 10.10 6.27 -10.99
C PRO A 119 9.52 6.03 -9.60
N GLY A 120 10.00 4.97 -8.95
CA GLY A 120 9.79 4.77 -7.52
C GLY A 120 8.38 4.35 -7.11
N VAL A 121 7.59 3.76 -8.01
CA VAL A 121 6.22 3.29 -7.71
C VAL A 121 6.15 1.77 -7.71
N TYR A 122 5.67 1.24 -6.59
CA TYR A 122 5.61 -0.20 -6.31
C TYR A 122 4.21 -0.57 -5.83
N VAL A 123 3.89 -1.86 -5.92
CA VAL A 123 2.77 -2.49 -5.23
C VAL A 123 3.34 -3.42 -4.17
N ALA A 124 2.81 -3.36 -2.95
CA ALA A 124 3.21 -4.20 -1.83
C ALA A 124 1.99 -4.92 -1.24
N ASP A 125 2.22 -5.91 -0.38
CA ASP A 125 1.18 -6.63 0.35
C ASP A 125 1.03 -6.12 1.78
N MET A 126 -0.03 -5.35 2.05
CA MET A 126 -0.35 -4.90 3.40
C MET A 126 -0.79 -6.05 4.31
N ALA A 127 -1.07 -7.24 3.77
CA ALA A 127 -1.56 -8.38 4.54
C ALA A 127 -0.57 -8.79 5.63
N HIS A 128 0.73 -8.65 5.39
CA HIS A 128 1.75 -8.85 6.43
C HIS A 128 1.48 -7.95 7.64
N ASN A 129 1.36 -6.63 7.42
CA ASN A 129 1.06 -5.65 8.47
C ASN A 129 -0.29 -5.89 9.15
N PHE A 130 -1.31 -6.21 8.36
CA PHE A 130 -2.65 -6.43 8.86
C PHE A 130 -2.76 -7.68 9.74
N ASP A 131 -2.06 -8.76 9.39
CA ASP A 131 -2.01 -9.97 10.21
C ASP A 131 -1.43 -9.68 11.60
N CYS A 132 -0.34 -8.93 11.64
CA CYS A 132 0.30 -8.54 12.88
C CYS A 132 -0.56 -7.59 13.73
N LYS A 133 -1.16 -6.57 13.10
CA LYS A 133 -2.08 -5.64 13.79
C LYS A 133 -3.33 -6.35 14.30
N HIS A 134 -3.83 -7.33 13.55
CA HIS A 134 -4.97 -8.15 13.96
C HIS A 134 -4.61 -8.98 15.19
N GLN A 135 -3.45 -9.62 15.21
CA GLN A 135 -2.96 -10.35 16.38
C GLN A 135 -2.84 -9.45 17.62
N GLN A 136 -2.29 -8.25 17.47
CA GLN A 136 -2.14 -7.31 18.58
C GLN A 136 -3.47 -6.79 19.13
N ARG A 137 -4.46 -6.53 18.25
CA ARG A 137 -5.75 -5.92 18.65
C ARG A 137 -6.84 -6.93 19.02
N ARG A 138 -6.91 -8.05 18.30
CA ARG A 138 -7.96 -9.08 18.42
C ARG A 138 -7.42 -10.41 18.99
N GLY A 139 -6.14 -10.45 19.38
CA GLY A 139 -5.54 -11.56 20.12
C GLY A 139 -5.15 -12.78 19.29
N HIS A 140 -5.35 -12.75 17.97
CA HIS A 140 -5.03 -13.87 17.08
C HIS A 140 -4.62 -13.41 15.67
N SER A 141 -3.72 -14.17 15.05
CA SER A 141 -3.32 -14.02 13.65
C SER A 141 -4.36 -14.70 12.74
N VAL A 142 -4.60 -14.10 11.57
CA VAL A 142 -5.57 -14.58 10.59
C VAL A 142 -4.89 -15.46 9.55
N LEU A 143 -3.70 -15.03 9.10
CA LEU A 143 -2.91 -15.73 8.10
C LEU A 143 -1.97 -16.77 8.72
N ASN A 144 -1.79 -16.72 10.05
CA ASN A 144 -0.91 -17.59 10.84
C ASN A 144 0.53 -17.61 10.30
N LEU A 145 1.04 -16.45 9.90
CA LEU A 145 2.37 -16.34 9.28
C LEU A 145 3.50 -16.57 10.29
N GLY A 146 3.24 -16.34 11.58
CA GLY A 146 4.19 -16.64 12.67
C GLY A 146 5.25 -15.56 12.90
N TYR A 147 4.95 -14.32 12.54
CA TYR A 147 5.82 -13.17 12.84
C TYR A 147 5.97 -12.92 14.34
N ASP A 148 7.15 -12.47 14.75
CA ASP A 148 7.34 -11.73 16.00
C ASP A 148 6.88 -10.28 15.80
N CYS A 149 5.69 -10.01 16.33
CA CYS A 149 5.02 -8.73 16.27
C CYS A 149 5.43 -7.72 17.35
N LEU A 150 6.32 -8.07 18.29
CA LEU A 150 6.66 -7.20 19.42
C LEU A 150 7.30 -5.88 18.98
N THR A 151 8.14 -5.93 17.94
CA THR A 151 8.89 -4.77 17.45
C THR A 151 8.41 -4.24 16.10
N GLY A 152 7.54 -4.99 15.42
CA GLY A 152 7.13 -4.71 14.04
C GLY A 152 8.22 -4.96 12.99
N LYS A 153 9.46 -5.33 13.36
CA LYS A 153 10.57 -5.44 12.42
C LYS A 153 10.38 -6.53 11.37
N GLU A 154 9.96 -7.73 11.78
CA GLU A 154 9.74 -8.85 10.86
C GLU A 154 8.63 -8.50 9.87
N VAL A 155 7.52 -7.95 10.34
CA VAL A 155 6.40 -7.61 9.47
C VAL A 155 6.72 -6.50 8.47
N THR A 156 7.43 -5.45 8.88
CA THR A 156 7.85 -4.42 7.92
C THR A 156 8.88 -4.93 6.92
N MET A 157 9.74 -5.89 7.32
CA MET A 157 10.66 -6.53 6.40
C MET A 157 9.93 -7.40 5.37
N ALA A 158 8.96 -8.21 5.81
CA ALA A 158 8.16 -9.03 4.91
C ALA A 158 7.35 -8.18 3.92
N GLU A 159 6.70 -7.12 4.41
CA GLU A 159 6.03 -6.15 3.54
C GLU A 159 6.99 -5.55 2.53
N ALA A 160 8.16 -5.05 2.97
CA ALA A 160 9.15 -4.51 2.05
C ALA A 160 9.52 -5.56 0.98
N ASN A 161 9.83 -6.79 1.39
CA ASN A 161 10.20 -7.86 0.45
C ASN A 161 9.10 -8.18 -0.57
N SER A 162 7.83 -7.86 -0.29
CA SER A 162 6.71 -7.99 -1.24
C SER A 162 6.65 -6.89 -2.32
N TYR A 163 7.52 -5.87 -2.29
CA TYR A 163 7.47 -4.77 -3.26
C TYR A 163 7.74 -5.27 -4.69
N ILE A 164 6.78 -5.01 -5.57
CA ILE A 164 6.86 -5.27 -7.02
C ILE A 164 6.72 -3.93 -7.75
N PRO A 165 7.63 -3.58 -8.68
CA PRO A 165 7.47 -2.39 -9.51
C PRO A 165 6.09 -2.36 -10.18
N ILE A 166 5.42 -1.20 -10.21
CA ILE A 166 4.02 -1.12 -10.65
C ILE A 166 3.81 -1.67 -12.08
N GLY A 167 4.76 -1.45 -12.99
CA GLY A 167 4.71 -1.99 -14.35
C GLY A 167 4.90 -3.52 -14.47
N GLU A 168 5.47 -4.15 -13.44
CA GLU A 168 5.68 -5.60 -13.34
C GLU A 168 4.55 -6.30 -12.56
N TYR A 169 3.69 -5.55 -11.85
CA TYR A 169 2.66 -6.14 -11.01
C TYR A 169 1.56 -6.82 -11.84
N ARG A 170 1.23 -8.08 -11.49
CA ARG A 170 0.23 -8.91 -12.18
C ARG A 170 -0.80 -9.54 -11.23
N GLY A 171 -0.92 -9.01 -10.01
CA GLY A 171 -1.73 -9.62 -8.94
C GLY A 171 -0.93 -10.54 -8.03
N GLY A 172 -1.62 -11.24 -7.11
CA GLY A 172 -1.02 -12.23 -6.21
C GLY A 172 -0.77 -11.74 -4.77
N HIS A 173 -1.04 -10.46 -4.49
CA HIS A 173 -1.10 -9.94 -3.13
C HIS A 173 -2.49 -10.09 -2.53
N ILE A 174 -2.61 -10.31 -1.22
CA ILE A 174 -3.91 -10.38 -0.53
C ILE A 174 -4.48 -8.98 -0.31
N LEU A 175 -3.66 -8.03 0.17
CA LEU A 175 -4.05 -6.64 0.39
C LEU A 175 -3.13 -5.70 -0.42
N PRO A 176 -3.25 -5.68 -1.76
CA PRO A 176 -2.38 -4.86 -2.59
C PRO A 176 -2.57 -3.38 -2.28
N ASN A 177 -1.45 -2.69 -2.01
CA ASN A 177 -1.41 -1.24 -1.91
C ASN A 177 -0.25 -0.66 -2.73
N VAL A 178 -0.42 0.59 -3.16
CA VAL A 178 0.60 1.31 -3.92
C VAL A 178 1.54 2.03 -2.94
N LYS A 179 2.83 1.97 -3.24
CA LYS A 179 3.90 2.67 -2.52
C LYS A 179 4.61 3.57 -3.53
N ALA A 180 4.36 4.87 -3.46
CA ALA A 180 5.11 5.85 -4.24
C ALA A 180 6.24 6.39 -3.35
N THR A 181 7.48 6.22 -3.82
CA THR A 181 8.70 6.42 -3.03
C THR A 181 9.60 7.49 -3.63
N ARG A 182 10.37 8.15 -2.76
CA ARG A 182 11.39 9.14 -3.13
C ARG A 182 12.55 9.06 -2.14
N CYS A 183 13.78 9.31 -2.59
CA CYS A 183 14.92 9.46 -1.69
C CYS A 183 14.76 10.71 -0.80
N GLY A 184 14.84 10.51 0.51
CA GLY A 184 14.55 11.53 1.52
C GLY A 184 13.08 11.92 1.56
N GLU A 185 12.77 12.87 2.45
CA GLU A 185 11.44 13.47 2.50
C GLU A 185 11.25 14.48 1.35
N GLY A 186 10.01 14.65 0.91
CA GLY A 186 9.69 15.65 -0.10
C GLY A 186 8.50 15.29 -0.99
N ILE A 187 8.20 16.14 -1.95
CA ILE A 187 7.15 15.87 -2.95
C ILE A 187 7.51 14.62 -3.78
N VAL A 188 6.66 13.60 -3.71
CA VAL A 188 6.80 12.35 -4.46
C VAL A 188 5.86 12.29 -5.66
N ILE A 189 4.64 12.84 -5.54
CA ILE A 189 3.70 12.99 -6.65
C ILE A 189 3.42 14.48 -6.87
N PRO A 190 3.93 15.10 -7.94
CA PRO A 190 3.62 16.49 -8.27
C PRO A 190 2.13 16.74 -8.57
N ASN A 191 1.63 17.96 -8.29
CA ASN A 191 0.23 18.37 -8.49
C ASN A 191 -0.33 18.07 -9.88
N GLN A 192 0.48 18.19 -10.94
CA GLN A 192 0.04 17.94 -12.31
C GLN A 192 -0.46 16.51 -12.57
N TYR A 193 -0.15 15.56 -11.68
CA TYR A 193 -0.60 14.17 -11.75
C TYR A 193 -1.76 13.86 -10.80
N ILE A 194 -2.24 14.86 -10.05
CA ILE A 194 -3.25 14.69 -9.01
C ILE A 194 -4.55 15.35 -9.46
N SER A 195 -5.66 14.65 -9.27
CA SER A 195 -7.00 15.16 -9.45
C SER A 195 -7.90 14.70 -8.31
N VAL A 196 -8.97 15.43 -8.04
CA VAL A 196 -10.01 14.95 -7.12
C VAL A 196 -10.81 13.86 -7.84
N CYS A 197 -11.09 12.74 -7.17
CA CYS A 197 -11.97 11.72 -7.75
C CYS A 197 -13.39 12.26 -7.92
N GLU A 198 -14.03 11.91 -9.03
CA GLU A 198 -15.44 12.23 -9.27
C GLU A 198 -16.36 11.58 -8.22
N THR A 199 -16.04 10.35 -7.81
CA THR A 199 -16.73 9.63 -6.74
C THR A 199 -15.96 9.76 -5.43
N GLN A 200 -16.68 9.93 -4.32
CA GLN A 200 -16.11 9.98 -2.97
C GLN A 200 -16.70 8.84 -2.12
N PRO A 201 -16.26 7.58 -2.34
CA PRO A 201 -17.01 6.39 -1.92
C PRO A 201 -17.05 6.15 -0.41
N LEU A 202 -16.20 6.83 0.38
CA LEU A 202 -16.28 6.82 1.84
C LEU A 202 -17.17 7.95 2.41
N ARG A 203 -17.49 8.97 1.61
CA ARG A 203 -18.39 10.08 1.99
C ARG A 203 -19.84 9.84 1.57
N GLU A 204 -20.04 9.05 0.54
CA GLU A 204 -21.36 8.70 0.00
C GLU A 204 -22.03 7.51 0.73
N ARG A 205 -21.40 7.01 1.81
CA ARG A 205 -21.88 5.87 2.61
C ARG A 205 -22.65 6.31 3.84
#